data_AF-A0A937XKX2-F1
#
_entry.id   AF-A0A937XKX2-F1
#
_cell.length_a   1.000
_cell.length_b   1.000
_cell.length_c   1.000
_cell.angle_alpha   90.00
_cell.angle_beta   90.00
_cell.angle_gamma   90.00
#
_symmetry.space_group_name_H-M   'P 1'
#
loop_
_entity.id
_entity.type
_entity.pdbx_description
1 polymer ?
#
loop_
_entity_poly.entity_id
_entity_poly.type
_entity_poly.pdbx_seq_one_letter_code
_entity_poly.pdbx_strand_id
1 'polypeptide(L)'
;MNKRYSLVSQDPAYRAFYQVIDAWIDQHFEEELAFLQALVKVPTDTPPGDNAPHAHQSAALLEAMGFDVELHPVDDADVKAQGMTSITNLILRRHYGDGLVIALNAHGDV
;
A
#
# COMPACT_ATOMS: atom_id res chain seq x y z
N MET A 1 -16.51 -27.02 -15.17
CA MET A 1 -16.06 -26.26 -13.98
C MET A 1 -14.54 -26.14 -14.05
N ASN A 2 -14.03 -24.93 -14.24
CA ASN A 2 -12.68 -24.64 -14.74
C ASN A 2 -11.64 -24.80 -13.61
N LYS A 3 -10.70 -25.76 -13.73
CA LYS A 3 -9.65 -26.09 -12.73
C LYS A 3 -8.51 -25.05 -12.65
N ARG A 4 -8.71 -23.81 -13.11
CA ARG A 4 -7.63 -22.85 -13.37
C ARG A 4 -7.17 -22.01 -12.16
N TYR A 5 -7.81 -22.15 -10.99
CA TYR A 5 -7.51 -21.30 -9.82
C TYR A 5 -7.48 -22.07 -8.49
N SER A 6 -6.84 -23.24 -8.43
CA SER A 6 -6.37 -23.76 -7.13
C SER A 6 -5.04 -23.06 -6.82
N LEU A 7 -5.10 -21.90 -6.16
CA LEU A 7 -3.95 -21.02 -5.92
C LEU A 7 -2.90 -21.58 -4.96
N VAL A 8 -3.11 -22.77 -4.38
CA VAL A 8 -2.04 -23.51 -3.70
C VAL A 8 -1.68 -24.70 -4.57
N SER A 9 -0.51 -24.63 -5.21
CA SER A 9 0.10 -25.78 -5.85
C SER A 9 0.17 -26.93 -4.82
N GLN A 10 -0.26 -28.13 -5.22
CA GLN A 10 -0.14 -29.33 -4.36
C GLN A 10 1.31 -29.82 -4.28
N ASP A 11 2.22 -29.17 -4.99
CA ASP A 11 3.65 -29.43 -4.95
C ASP A 11 4.20 -29.12 -3.54
N PRO A 12 4.79 -30.12 -2.85
CA PRO A 12 5.39 -29.94 -1.53
C PRO A 12 6.44 -28.82 -1.47
N ALA A 13 7.17 -28.56 -2.56
CA ALA A 13 8.18 -27.51 -2.61
C ALA A 13 7.55 -26.10 -2.54
N TYR A 14 6.44 -25.89 -3.25
CA TYR A 14 5.69 -24.63 -3.17
C TYR A 14 5.07 -24.42 -1.78
N ARG A 15 4.55 -25.48 -1.17
CA ARG A 15 4.01 -25.39 0.20
C ARG A 15 5.08 -25.02 1.22
N ALA A 16 6.25 -25.66 1.16
CA ALA A 16 7.37 -25.34 2.04
C ALA A 16 7.85 -23.88 1.87
N PHE A 17 7.86 -23.37 0.62
CA PHE A 17 8.19 -21.98 0.34
C PHE A 17 7.20 -21.00 0.98
N TYR A 18 5.88 -21.20 0.81
CA TYR A 18 4.88 -20.33 1.42
C TYR A 18 4.90 -20.38 2.96
N GLN A 19 5.17 -21.54 3.56
CA GLN A 19 5.33 -21.64 5.02
C GLN A 19 6.44 -20.75 5.58
N VAL A 20 7.53 -20.55 4.84
CA VAL A 20 8.60 -19.63 5.25
C VAL A 20 8.12 -18.18 5.20
N ILE A 21 7.34 -17.81 4.18
CA ILE A 21 6.76 -16.47 4.06
C ILE A 21 5.73 -16.23 5.16
N ASP A 22 4.82 -17.18 5.38
CA ASP A 22 3.78 -17.09 6.42
C ASP A 22 4.43 -16.92 7.80
N ALA A 23 5.44 -17.74 8.13
CA ALA A 23 6.15 -17.64 9.39
C ALA A 23 6.89 -16.30 9.55
N TRP A 24 7.39 -15.72 8.45
CA TRP A 24 8.01 -14.40 8.47
C TRP A 24 6.96 -13.31 8.73
N ILE A 25 5.82 -13.35 8.04
CA ILE A 25 4.70 -12.40 8.26
C ILE A 25 4.23 -12.47 9.71
N ASP A 26 3.98 -13.67 10.25
CA ASP A 26 3.53 -13.86 11.63
C ASP A 26 4.53 -13.26 12.65
N GLN A 27 5.84 -13.37 12.38
CA GLN A 27 6.88 -12.80 13.24
C GLN A 27 6.93 -11.26 13.23
N HIS A 28 6.43 -10.62 12.17
CA HIS A 28 6.46 -9.17 11.99
C HIS A 28 5.08 -8.52 12.14
N PHE A 29 4.06 -9.26 12.58
CA PHE A 29 2.69 -8.78 12.71
C PHE A 29 2.54 -7.54 13.60
N GLU A 30 3.36 -7.41 14.65
CA GLU A 30 3.37 -6.20 15.49
C GLU A 30 3.82 -4.95 14.72
N GLU A 31 4.74 -5.10 13.76
CA GLU A 31 5.16 -4.00 12.88
C GLU A 31 4.04 -3.61 11.92
N GLU A 32 3.29 -4.58 11.38
CA GLU A 32 2.11 -4.32 10.55
C GLU A 32 1.02 -3.58 11.33
N LEU A 33 0.77 -3.99 12.58
CA LEU A 33 -0.16 -3.33 13.47
C LEU A 33 0.28 -1.90 13.78
N ALA A 34 1.55 -1.69 14.11
CA ALA A 34 2.09 -0.36 14.37
C ALA A 34 1.99 0.56 13.15
N PHE A 35 2.27 0.03 11.95
CA PHE A 35 2.11 0.75 10.69
C PHE A 35 0.66 1.17 10.46
N LEU A 36 -0.29 0.23 10.57
CA LEU A 36 -1.72 0.52 10.41
C LEU A 36 -2.21 1.53 11.46
N GLN A 37 -1.80 1.38 12.72
CA GLN A 37 -2.12 2.32 13.79
C GLN A 37 -1.62 3.74 13.50
N ALA A 38 -0.45 3.88 12.88
CA ALA A 38 0.08 5.19 12.51
C ALA A 38 -0.73 5.83 11.37
N LEU A 39 -1.21 5.04 10.40
CA LEU A 39 -2.07 5.52 9.32
C LEU A 39 -3.44 5.99 9.82
N VAL A 40 -4.16 5.13 10.56
CA VAL A 40 -5.54 5.43 11.01
C VAL A 40 -5.64 6.59 12.01
N LYS A 41 -4.51 7.03 12.59
CA LYS A 41 -4.46 8.22 13.44
C LYS A 41 -4.52 9.52 12.64
N VAL A 42 -4.29 9.47 11.33
CA VAL A 42 -4.37 10.63 10.45
C VAL A 42 -5.76 10.64 9.80
N PRO A 43 -6.62 11.63 10.10
CA PRO A 43 -7.97 11.67 9.55
C PRO A 43 -7.95 11.94 8.04
N THR A 44 -8.90 11.35 7.33
CA THR A 44 -9.14 11.52 5.88
C THR A 44 -10.62 11.80 5.58
N ASP A 45 -11.34 12.36 6.56
CA ASP A 45 -12.79 12.50 6.50
C ASP A 45 -13.25 13.16 5.19
N THR A 46 -14.20 12.52 4.50
CA THR A 46 -14.81 13.03 3.28
C THR A 46 -16.31 13.27 3.54
N PRO A 47 -16.79 14.53 3.69
CA PRO A 47 -16.09 15.84 3.56
C PRO A 47 -15.30 16.28 4.83
N PRO A 48 -14.24 17.12 4.71
CA PRO A 48 -13.87 17.94 3.54
C PRO A 48 -12.82 17.33 2.59
N GLY A 49 -12.40 16.09 2.77
CA GLY A 49 -11.45 15.38 1.90
C GLY A 49 -10.06 16.02 1.91
N ASP A 50 -9.48 16.21 3.10
CA ASP A 50 -8.09 16.68 3.26
C ASP A 50 -7.14 15.48 3.40
N ASN A 51 -6.78 14.89 2.26
CA ASN A 51 -6.06 13.60 2.22
C ASN A 51 -4.54 13.75 2.11
N ALA A 52 -4.03 14.95 1.80
CA ALA A 52 -2.58 15.18 1.74
C ALA A 52 -1.85 14.85 3.05
N PRO A 53 -2.34 15.20 4.25
CA PRO A 53 -1.68 14.80 5.50
C PRO A 53 -1.49 13.30 5.64
N HIS A 54 -2.51 12.50 5.27
CA HIS A 54 -2.41 11.04 5.30
C HIS A 54 -1.40 10.53 4.26
N ALA A 55 -1.37 11.11 3.06
CA ALA A 55 -0.36 10.78 2.05
C ALA A 55 1.07 11.05 2.54
N HIS A 56 1.33 12.20 3.19
CA HIS A 56 2.65 12.51 3.72
C HIS A 56 3.05 11.56 4.87
N GLN A 57 2.11 11.20 5.74
CA GLN A 57 2.37 10.21 6.79
C GLN A 57 2.70 8.84 6.20
N SER A 58 1.95 8.38 5.20
CA SER A 58 2.23 7.13 4.48
C SER A 58 3.62 7.14 3.85
N ALA A 59 4.00 8.24 3.18
CA ALA A 59 5.31 8.38 2.57
C ALA A 59 6.43 8.26 3.60
N ALA A 60 6.35 9.01 4.71
CA ALA A 60 7.36 8.97 5.77
C ALA A 60 7.52 7.57 6.39
N LEU A 61 6.43 6.83 6.60
CA LEU A 61 6.50 5.45 7.10
C LEU A 61 7.14 4.49 6.09
N LEU A 62 6.78 4.61 4.80
CA LEU A 62 7.36 3.78 3.73
C LEU A 62 8.85 4.10 3.51
N GLU A 63 9.23 5.37 3.56
CA GLU A 63 10.64 5.79 3.48
C GLU A 63 11.45 5.25 4.67
N ALA A 64 10.87 5.23 5.88
CA ALA A 64 11.51 4.62 7.04
C ALA A 64 11.72 3.10 6.89
N MET A 65 10.93 2.43 6.04
CA MET A 65 11.14 1.03 5.64
C MET A 65 12.17 0.87 4.50
N GLY A 66 12.74 1.96 4.01
CA GLY A 66 13.76 1.97 2.96
C GLY A 66 13.21 1.98 1.53
N PHE A 67 11.95 2.37 1.35
CA PHE A 67 11.38 2.58 0.02
C PHE A 67 11.62 4.00 -0.50
N ASP A 68 11.72 4.13 -1.82
CA ASP A 68 11.73 5.42 -2.51
C ASP A 68 10.30 5.77 -2.93
N VAL A 69 9.79 6.91 -2.44
CA VAL A 69 8.39 7.31 -2.57
C VAL A 69 8.29 8.62 -3.34
N GLU A 70 7.65 8.57 -4.49
CA GLU A 70 7.33 9.77 -5.26
C GLU A 70 5.99 10.34 -4.80
N LEU A 71 5.97 11.62 -4.42
CA LEU A 71 4.76 12.37 -4.11
C LEU A 71 4.27 13.12 -5.37
N HIS A 72 3.00 12.94 -5.69
CA HIS A 72 2.33 13.57 -6.82
C HIS A 72 1.09 14.34 -6.32
N PRO A 73 1.27 15.58 -5.82
CA PRO A 73 0.15 16.44 -5.43
C PRO A 73 -0.77 16.70 -6.62
N VAL A 74 -2.08 16.67 -6.37
CA VAL A 74 -3.08 17.03 -7.38
C VAL A 74 -3.33 18.53 -7.31
N ASP A 75 -3.50 19.17 -8.47
CA ASP A 75 -3.74 20.61 -8.55
C ASP A 75 -4.98 21.02 -7.76
N ASP A 76 -4.83 22.09 -6.97
CA ASP A 76 -5.87 22.67 -6.10
C ASP A 76 -7.21 22.90 -6.81
N ALA A 77 -7.16 23.34 -8.07
CA ALA A 77 -8.36 23.60 -8.86
C ALA A 77 -9.15 22.31 -9.14
N ASP A 78 -8.45 21.22 -9.45
CA ASP A 78 -9.06 19.93 -9.76
C ASP A 78 -9.63 19.28 -8.50
N VAL A 79 -8.91 19.35 -7.39
CA VAL A 79 -9.36 18.82 -6.09
C VAL A 79 -10.63 19.56 -5.62
N LYS A 80 -10.65 20.89 -5.70
CA LYS A 80 -11.82 21.70 -5.35
C LYS A 80 -12.99 21.49 -6.28
N ALA A 81 -12.75 21.24 -7.57
CA ALA A 81 -13.81 20.89 -8.53
C ALA A 81 -14.52 19.58 -8.16
N GLN A 82 -13.86 18.69 -7.41
CA GLN A 82 -14.43 17.46 -6.86
C GLN A 82 -14.92 17.58 -5.41
N GLY A 83 -14.95 18.80 -4.85
CA GLY A 83 -15.46 19.04 -3.49
C GLY A 83 -14.51 18.61 -2.37
N MET A 84 -13.22 18.41 -2.68
CA MET A 84 -12.19 18.00 -1.72
C MET A 84 -11.24 19.16 -1.40
N THR A 85 -10.43 18.99 -0.35
CA THR A 85 -9.46 20.00 0.12
C THR A 85 -8.08 19.75 -0.45
N SER A 86 -7.57 18.52 -0.34
CA SER A 86 -6.25 18.17 -0.84
C SER A 86 -6.14 16.68 -1.16
N ILE A 87 -5.38 16.34 -2.20
CA ILE A 87 -5.00 14.96 -2.55
C ILE A 87 -3.51 14.94 -2.93
N THR A 88 -2.81 13.92 -2.51
CA THR A 88 -1.47 13.60 -3.02
C THR A 88 -1.40 12.11 -3.33
N ASN A 89 -1.13 11.77 -4.59
CA ASN A 89 -0.91 10.39 -5.00
C ASN A 89 0.52 9.97 -4.67
N LEU A 90 0.72 8.70 -4.30
CA LEU A 90 2.04 8.14 -4.05
C LEU A 90 2.39 7.12 -5.12
N ILE A 91 3.60 7.18 -5.65
CA ILE A 91 4.13 6.16 -6.56
C ILE A 91 5.41 5.60 -5.95
N LEU A 92 5.47 4.27 -5.86
CA LEU A 92 6.63 3.52 -5.41
C LEU A 92 6.99 2.48 -6.46
N ARG A 93 8.29 2.37 -6.77
CA ARG A 93 8.80 1.43 -7.77
C ARG A 93 9.93 0.61 -7.16
N ARG A 94 9.83 -0.71 -7.26
CA ARG A 94 10.90 -1.61 -6.85
C ARG A 94 11.18 -2.65 -7.92
N HIS A 95 12.44 -2.73 -8.34
CA HIS A 95 12.92 -3.68 -9.34
C HIS A 95 13.48 -4.92 -8.65
N TYR A 96 12.91 -6.10 -8.95
CA TYR A 96 13.33 -7.38 -8.39
C TYR A 96 14.09 -8.27 -9.39
N GLY A 97 14.29 -7.80 -10.63
CA GLY A 97 14.92 -8.53 -11.73
C GLY A 97 14.07 -8.49 -13.01
N ASP A 98 14.57 -9.13 -14.07
CA ASP A 98 13.87 -9.22 -15.34
C ASP A 98 12.53 -9.97 -15.19
N GLY A 99 11.48 -9.49 -15.86
CA GLY A 99 10.19 -10.16 -15.84
C GLY A 99 8.99 -9.22 -16.01
N LEU A 100 7.85 -9.63 -15.45
CA LEU A 100 6.62 -8.86 -15.49
C LEU A 100 6.70 -7.64 -14.56
N VAL A 101 6.14 -6.52 -15.04
CA VAL A 101 5.87 -5.35 -14.21
C VAL A 101 4.46 -5.49 -13.66
N ILE A 102 4.32 -5.50 -12.33
CA ILE A 102 3.04 -5.58 -11.63
C ILE A 102 2.77 -4.22 -10.99
N ALA A 103 1.60 -3.65 -11.27
CA ALA A 103 1.12 -2.44 -10.61
C ALA A 103 0.05 -2.81 -9.58
N LEU A 104 0.23 -2.35 -8.34
CA LEU A 104 -0.74 -2.49 -7.26
C LEU A 104 -1.28 -1.10 -6.93
N ASN A 105 -2.58 -1.02 -6.67
CA ASN A 105 -3.25 0.22 -6.30
C ASN A 105 -4.03 0.02 -5.00
N ALA A 106 -3.93 0.97 -4.10
CA ALA A 106 -4.68 1.05 -2.85
C ALA A 106 -5.06 2.50 -2.58
N HIS A 107 -6.11 2.72 -1.80
CA HIS A 107 -6.53 4.06 -1.35
C HIS A 107 -6.47 4.12 0.18
N GLY A 108 -6.12 5.29 0.71
CA GLY A 108 -5.93 5.52 2.15
C GLY A 108 -7.06 6.29 2.80
N ASP A 109 -7.95 6.89 2.02
CA ASP A 109 -9.17 7.54 2.47
C ASP A 109 -10.25 6.52 2.86
N VAL A 110 -11.07 6.91 3.84
CA VAL A 110 -12.17 6.13 4.45
C VAL A 110 -13.44 6.94 4.58
#